data_AF-A0A1T5EVR3-F1
#
_entry.id   AF-A0A1T5EVR3-F1
#
_cell.length_a   1.000
_cell.length_b   1.000
_cell.length_c   1.000
_cell.angle_alpha   90.00
_cell.angle_beta   90.00
_cell.angle_gamma   90.00
#
_symmetry.space_group_name_H-M   'P 1'
#
loop_
_entity.id
_entity.type
_entity.pdbx_description
1 polymer ?
#
loop_
_entity_poly.entity_id
_entity_poly.type
_entity_poly.pdbx_seq_one_letter_code
_entity_poly.pdbx_strand_id
1 'polypeptide(L)'
;MSQVAWFPTIQAILNRVSNRLGDRSRHVVRALQSRMEILILFWMLLFGVAAALRFASSGAPSRVATDLVRMLLPYGLIALAPIAGYRIAMASIPASLLPARPRIRLAHFDRWRQLDPLGARAHPSFGPYGFMASLLVGLLLNVPMRSVEFLLAVPAVNQEAPVWATTIFQMMAFDVLVMNFLYAACFVMALRSMPLFPRMLLFAWAMDLLLQVVIAYRVAAAPDLPAPIAHSLGELLGGNVTKVLVSMLVWIPYLLLSERVNVTYRSRAPAD
;
A
#
# COMPACT_ATOMS: atom_id res chain seq x y z
N MET A 1 -13.16 -50.37 -3.24
CA MET A 1 -13.20 -49.12 -4.03
C MET A 1 -11.77 -48.62 -4.17
N SER A 2 -11.22 -48.77 -5.36
CA SER A 2 -9.82 -48.55 -5.72
C SER A 2 -9.46 -47.07 -5.69
N GLN A 3 -8.41 -46.74 -4.94
CA GLN A 3 -7.74 -45.43 -5.04
C GLN A 3 -7.10 -45.33 -6.42
N VAL A 4 -7.67 -44.47 -7.26
CA VAL A 4 -7.22 -44.16 -8.61
C VAL A 4 -5.86 -43.44 -8.51
N ALA A 5 -4.78 -44.20 -8.67
CA ALA A 5 -3.38 -43.78 -8.60
C ALA A 5 -2.92 -42.99 -9.85
N TRP A 6 -3.63 -41.91 -10.21
CA TRP A 6 -3.42 -41.16 -11.46
C TRP A 6 -2.66 -39.83 -11.35
N PHE A 7 -2.05 -39.49 -10.21
CA PHE A 7 -1.44 -38.15 -10.06
C PHE A 7 -0.04 -38.04 -9.44
N PRO A 8 0.86 -39.05 -9.38
CA PRO A 8 2.21 -38.83 -8.84
C PRO A 8 3.01 -37.83 -9.69
N THR A 9 2.83 -37.83 -11.02
CA THR A 9 3.49 -36.91 -11.95
C THR A 9 2.98 -35.48 -11.82
N ILE A 10 1.66 -35.28 -11.69
CA ILE A 10 1.06 -33.95 -11.53
C ILE A 10 1.37 -33.39 -10.14
N GLN A 11 1.32 -34.21 -9.08
CA GLN A 11 1.78 -33.78 -7.75
C GLN A 11 3.26 -33.40 -7.75
N ALA A 12 4.12 -34.17 -8.44
CA ALA A 12 5.52 -33.82 -8.59
C ALA A 12 5.73 -32.51 -9.36
N ILE A 13 4.95 -32.26 -10.42
CA ILE A 13 4.97 -31.00 -11.19
C ILE A 13 4.50 -29.84 -10.31
N LEU A 14 3.37 -29.99 -9.61
CA LEU A 14 2.83 -28.97 -8.69
C LEU A 14 3.81 -28.66 -7.56
N ASN A 15 4.45 -29.67 -6.99
CA ASN A 15 5.48 -29.48 -5.96
C ASN A 15 6.72 -28.77 -6.50
N ARG A 16 7.19 -29.10 -7.72
CA ARG A 16 8.29 -28.37 -8.37
C ARG A 16 7.93 -26.91 -8.66
N VAL A 17 6.72 -26.66 -9.14
CA VAL A 17 6.23 -25.30 -9.43
C VAL A 17 6.11 -24.52 -8.12
N SER A 18 5.50 -25.11 -7.09
CA SER A 18 5.38 -24.52 -5.74
C SER A 18 6.75 -24.18 -5.15
N ASN A 19 7.72 -25.10 -5.22
CA ASN A 19 9.07 -24.87 -4.72
C ASN A 19 9.79 -23.76 -5.50
N ARG A 20 9.71 -23.77 -6.84
CA ARG A 20 10.28 -22.68 -7.68
C ARG A 20 9.66 -21.33 -7.38
N LEU A 21 8.34 -21.26 -7.19
CA LEU A 21 7.63 -20.04 -6.83
C LEU A 21 8.00 -19.59 -5.41
N GLY A 22 8.14 -20.53 -4.47
CA GLY A 22 8.62 -20.29 -3.11
C GLY A 22 10.00 -19.66 -3.10
N ASP A 23 10.96 -20.26 -3.80
CA ASP A 23 12.32 -19.74 -3.91
C ASP A 23 12.33 -18.37 -4.57
N ARG A 24 11.64 -18.17 -5.69
CA ARG A 24 11.53 -16.85 -6.34
C ARG A 24 10.95 -15.80 -5.40
N SER A 25 9.90 -16.13 -4.66
CA SER A 25 9.29 -15.19 -3.71
C SER A 25 10.25 -14.77 -2.60
N ARG A 26 11.09 -15.70 -2.11
CA ARG A 26 12.15 -15.40 -1.13
C ARG A 26 13.21 -14.47 -1.72
N HIS A 27 13.61 -14.70 -2.97
CA HIS A 27 14.54 -13.80 -3.66
C HIS A 27 13.95 -12.40 -3.82
N VAL A 28 12.68 -12.26 -4.20
CA VAL A 28 12.00 -10.97 -4.33
C VAL A 28 11.97 -10.24 -2.99
N VAL A 29 11.55 -10.88 -1.91
CA VAL A 29 11.48 -10.26 -0.58
C VAL A 29 12.86 -9.83 -0.09
N ARG A 30 13.88 -10.67 -0.26
CA ARG A 30 15.28 -10.32 0.10
C ARG A 30 15.80 -9.17 -0.74
N ALA A 31 15.52 -9.16 -2.05
CA ALA A 31 15.92 -8.09 -2.95
C ALA A 31 15.23 -6.77 -2.58
N LEU A 32 13.94 -6.80 -2.25
CA LEU A 32 13.23 -5.63 -1.74
C LEU A 32 13.91 -5.10 -0.49
N GLN A 33 14.16 -5.96 0.50
CA GLN A 33 14.79 -5.57 1.76
C GLN A 33 16.20 -4.96 1.57
N SER A 34 17.04 -5.53 0.70
CA SER A 34 18.40 -5.05 0.48
C SER A 34 18.50 -3.85 -0.45
N ARG A 35 17.54 -3.66 -1.36
CA ARG A 35 17.54 -2.60 -2.38
C ARG A 35 16.60 -1.44 -2.06
N MET A 36 15.99 -1.39 -0.88
CA MET A 36 15.06 -0.31 -0.52
C MET A 36 15.67 1.08 -0.68
N GLU A 37 16.94 1.29 -0.32
CA GLU A 37 17.61 2.59 -0.48
C GLU A 37 17.71 3.01 -1.94
N ILE A 38 18.03 2.07 -2.84
CA ILE A 38 18.07 2.32 -4.29
C ILE A 38 16.66 2.61 -4.81
N LEU A 39 15.65 1.87 -4.35
CA LEU A 39 14.26 2.11 -4.72
C LEU A 39 13.77 3.49 -4.26
N ILE A 40 14.18 3.95 -3.07
CA ILE A 40 13.86 5.29 -2.56
C ILE A 40 14.53 6.37 -3.42
N LEU A 41 15.81 6.22 -3.77
CA LEU A 41 16.50 7.15 -4.65
C LEU A 41 15.87 7.21 -6.05
N PHE A 42 15.57 6.03 -6.60
CA PHE A 42 14.87 5.91 -7.88
C PHE A 42 13.49 6.57 -7.84
N TRP A 43 12.73 6.36 -6.77
CA TRP A 43 11.44 7.01 -6.54
C TRP A 43 11.56 8.54 -6.49
N MET A 44 12.51 9.06 -5.72
CA MET A 44 12.75 10.50 -5.60
C MET A 44 13.11 11.12 -6.95
N LEU A 45 13.97 10.45 -7.73
CA LEU A 45 14.33 10.89 -9.06
C LEU A 45 13.11 10.88 -10.00
N LEU A 46 12.39 9.76 -10.05
CA LEU A 46 11.26 9.57 -10.95
C LEU A 46 10.13 10.57 -10.66
N PHE A 47 9.72 10.68 -9.40
CA PHE A 47 8.68 11.62 -8.98
C PHE A 47 9.15 13.06 -9.14
N GLY A 48 10.41 13.37 -8.81
CA GLY A 48 10.99 14.70 -8.99
C GLY A 48 10.97 15.16 -10.44
N VAL A 49 11.37 14.30 -11.38
CA VAL A 49 11.30 14.58 -12.83
C VAL A 49 9.85 14.77 -13.27
N ALA A 50 8.93 13.89 -12.86
CA ALA A 50 7.52 13.99 -13.25
C ALA A 50 6.86 15.27 -12.70
N ALA A 51 7.15 15.64 -11.45
CA ALA A 51 6.68 16.88 -10.84
C ALA A 51 7.28 18.12 -11.53
N ALA A 52 8.58 18.10 -11.87
CA ALA A 52 9.23 19.19 -12.59
C ALA A 52 8.64 19.39 -14.00
N LEU A 53 8.37 18.30 -14.73
CA LEU A 53 7.69 18.36 -16.03
C LEU A 53 6.27 18.93 -15.90
N ARG A 54 5.53 18.48 -14.87
CA ARG A 54 4.17 18.99 -14.60
C ARG A 54 4.20 20.48 -14.27
N PHE A 55 5.16 20.92 -13.46
CA PHE A 55 5.38 22.32 -13.13
C PHE A 55 5.75 23.15 -14.37
N ALA A 56 6.68 22.68 -15.20
CA ALA A 56 7.08 23.37 -16.43
C ALA A 56 5.90 23.54 -17.41
N SER A 57 4.97 22.58 -17.43
CA SER A 57 3.77 22.64 -18.27
C SER A 57 2.69 23.59 -17.77
N SER A 58 2.77 24.12 -16.55
CA SER A 58 1.65 24.86 -15.95
C SER A 58 1.49 26.30 -16.44
N GLY A 59 2.38 26.80 -17.31
CA GLY A 59 2.27 28.10 -18.01
C GLY A 59 2.22 29.36 -17.14
N ALA A 60 2.09 29.23 -15.82
CA ALA A 60 1.89 30.32 -14.89
C ALA A 60 3.24 30.98 -14.53
N PRO A 61 3.44 32.27 -14.85
CA PRO A 61 4.65 32.98 -14.43
C PRO A 61 4.65 33.12 -12.90
N SER A 62 5.60 32.49 -12.22
CA SER A 62 5.85 32.72 -10.79
C SER A 62 6.55 34.07 -10.63
N ARG A 63 5.81 35.08 -10.14
CA ARG A 63 6.33 36.44 -9.99
C ARG A 63 7.06 36.65 -8.65
N VAL A 64 6.84 35.76 -7.67
CA VAL A 64 7.42 35.88 -6.31
C VAL A 64 7.90 34.51 -5.79
N ALA A 65 9.04 34.49 -5.06
CA ALA A 65 9.62 33.28 -4.48
C ALA A 65 8.67 32.52 -3.54
N THR A 66 7.77 33.22 -2.85
CA THR A 66 6.74 32.62 -1.98
C THR A 66 5.74 31.76 -2.75
N ASP A 67 5.43 32.13 -3.99
CA ASP A 67 4.47 31.40 -4.82
C ASP A 67 5.08 30.08 -5.27
N LEU A 68 6.38 30.09 -5.56
CA LEU A 68 7.15 28.90 -5.91
C LEU A 68 7.18 27.90 -4.75
N VAL A 69 7.39 28.36 -3.51
CA VAL A 69 7.35 27.50 -2.32
C VAL A 69 5.96 26.88 -2.13
N ARG A 70 4.88 27.68 -2.22
CA ARG A 70 3.51 27.18 -2.07
C ARG A 70 3.14 26.15 -3.14
N MET A 71 3.66 26.33 -4.35
CA MET A 71 3.41 25.43 -5.46
C MET A 71 4.23 24.13 -5.35
N LEU A 72 5.49 24.21 -4.92
CA LEU A 72 6.36 23.03 -4.77
C LEU A 72 6.09 22.22 -3.50
N LEU A 73 5.59 22.86 -2.44
CA LEU A 73 5.41 22.22 -1.13
C LEU A 73 4.56 20.94 -1.21
N PRO A 74 3.38 20.90 -1.86
CA PRO A 74 2.57 19.68 -1.96
C PRO A 74 3.30 18.55 -2.69
N TYR A 75 4.00 18.85 -3.79
CA TYR A 75 4.79 17.84 -4.52
C TYR A 75 5.95 17.31 -3.67
N GLY A 76 6.66 18.20 -2.96
CA GLY A 76 7.73 17.81 -2.05
C GLY A 76 7.22 16.91 -0.92
N LEU A 77 6.07 17.26 -0.33
CA LEU A 77 5.44 16.43 0.71
C LEU A 77 5.01 15.07 0.16
N ILE A 78 4.40 14.99 -1.03
CA ILE A 78 4.02 13.73 -1.67
C ILE A 78 5.25 12.85 -1.94
N ALA A 79 6.34 13.43 -2.44
CA ALA A 79 7.59 12.71 -2.70
C ALA A 79 8.19 12.11 -1.42
N LEU A 80 8.16 12.89 -0.33
CA LEU A 80 8.73 12.52 0.97
C LEU A 80 7.82 11.61 1.80
N ALA A 81 6.50 11.62 1.60
CA ALA A 81 5.53 10.84 2.36
C ALA A 81 5.87 9.34 2.47
N PRO A 82 6.10 8.60 1.37
CA PRO A 82 6.41 7.17 1.47
C PRO A 82 7.77 6.92 2.14
N ILE A 83 8.72 7.85 2.01
CA ILE A 83 10.03 7.78 2.66
C ILE A 83 9.89 7.97 4.17
N ALA A 84 9.10 8.97 4.58
CA ALA A 84 8.77 9.19 5.98
C ALA A 84 8.05 7.98 6.58
N GLY A 85 7.05 7.44 5.89
CA GLY A 85 6.32 6.23 6.30
C GLY A 85 7.26 5.03 6.45
N TYR A 86 8.16 4.82 5.48
CA TYR A 86 9.19 3.79 5.54
C TYR A 86 10.14 3.99 6.72
N ARG A 87 10.77 5.17 6.85
CA ARG A 87 11.78 5.47 7.88
C ARG A 87 11.19 5.42 9.28
N ILE A 88 10.02 5.99 9.50
CA ILE A 88 9.33 5.98 10.81
C ILE A 88 8.95 4.56 11.18
N ALA A 89 8.36 3.78 10.26
CA ALA A 89 8.04 2.37 10.55
C ALA A 89 9.31 1.54 10.80
N MET A 90 10.41 1.80 10.08
CA MET A 90 11.68 1.12 10.30
C MET A 90 12.35 1.52 11.63
N ALA A 91 12.21 2.76 12.07
CA ALA A 91 12.76 3.22 13.35
C ALA A 91 11.95 2.65 14.53
N SER A 92 10.63 2.62 14.42
CA SER A 92 9.72 2.17 15.49
C SER A 92 9.70 0.64 15.70
N ILE A 93 10.32 -0.13 14.80
CA ILE A 93 10.17 -1.59 14.76
C ILE A 93 11.55 -2.27 14.73
N PRO A 94 12.30 -2.36 15.84
CA PRO A 94 13.62 -3.00 15.82
C PRO A 94 13.53 -4.46 15.37
N ALA A 95 14.45 -4.88 14.49
CA ALA A 95 14.46 -6.25 13.95
C ALA A 95 14.71 -7.34 15.01
N SER A 96 15.26 -6.96 16.17
CA SER A 96 15.65 -7.86 17.26
C SER A 96 14.58 -8.09 18.32
N LEU A 97 13.48 -7.32 18.33
CA LEU A 97 12.46 -7.48 19.36
C LEU A 97 11.53 -8.64 19.02
N LEU A 98 11.25 -9.49 20.02
CA LEU A 98 10.13 -10.41 20.00
C LEU A 98 8.87 -9.58 20.28
N PRO A 99 8.00 -9.32 19.28
CA PRO A 99 6.89 -8.40 19.46
C PRO A 99 5.93 -8.94 20.52
N ALA A 100 5.59 -8.07 21.48
CA ALA A 100 4.56 -8.36 22.47
C ALA A 100 3.22 -8.65 21.78
N ARG A 101 2.53 -9.71 22.21
CA ARG A 101 1.28 -10.14 21.59
C ARG A 101 0.17 -9.11 21.81
N PRO A 102 -0.64 -8.77 20.78
CA PRO A 102 -1.78 -7.90 20.98
C PRO A 102 -2.86 -8.58 21.85
N ARG A 103 -3.35 -7.88 22.88
CA ARG A 103 -4.38 -8.38 23.82
C ARG A 103 -5.72 -8.66 23.13
N ILE A 104 -6.11 -7.82 22.18
CA ILE A 104 -7.39 -7.95 21.44
C ILE A 104 -7.21 -8.94 20.28
N ARG A 105 -8.15 -9.87 20.09
CA ARG A 105 -8.14 -10.89 19.03
C ARG A 105 -9.31 -10.66 18.07
N LEU A 106 -9.01 -10.28 16.82
CA LEU A 106 -10.04 -9.96 15.81
C LEU A 106 -10.59 -11.19 15.06
N ALA A 107 -9.93 -12.35 15.15
CA ALA A 107 -10.37 -13.58 14.48
C ALA A 107 -10.34 -14.76 15.47
N HIS A 108 -11.52 -15.36 15.65
CA HIS A 108 -11.75 -16.62 16.36
C HIS A 108 -12.21 -17.74 15.40
N PHE A 109 -12.18 -17.50 14.09
CA PHE A 109 -12.53 -18.50 13.09
C PHE A 109 -11.51 -19.62 13.12
N ASP A 110 -11.97 -20.87 13.25
CA ASP A 110 -11.21 -22.13 13.23
C ASP A 110 -10.42 -22.49 14.51
N ARG A 111 -10.07 -23.77 14.67
CA ARG A 111 -9.32 -24.33 15.81
C ARG A 111 -7.84 -24.03 15.67
N TRP A 112 -7.40 -22.86 16.12
CA TRP A 112 -5.98 -22.49 16.11
C TRP A 112 -5.30 -22.76 17.45
N ARG A 113 -4.19 -23.49 17.43
CA ARG A 113 -3.25 -23.58 18.58
C ARG A 113 -2.28 -22.40 18.57
N GLN A 114 -1.88 -21.96 19.76
CA GLN A 114 -0.90 -20.88 19.90
C GLN A 114 0.52 -21.44 19.78
N LEU A 115 1.37 -20.72 19.06
CA LEU A 115 2.80 -20.99 18.96
C LEU A 115 3.58 -19.96 19.78
N ASP A 116 4.56 -20.41 20.55
CA ASP A 116 5.60 -19.55 21.09
C ASP A 116 6.32 -18.79 19.95
N PRO A 117 6.83 -17.55 20.13
CA PRO A 117 7.51 -16.83 19.04
C PRO A 117 8.67 -17.60 18.42
N LEU A 118 9.39 -18.43 19.18
CA LEU A 118 10.42 -19.31 18.62
C LEU A 118 9.82 -20.43 17.77
N GLY A 119 8.75 -21.06 18.27
CA GLY A 119 7.99 -22.07 17.52
C GLY A 119 7.39 -21.52 16.23
N ALA A 120 6.89 -20.28 16.25
CA ALA A 120 6.40 -19.60 15.06
C ALA A 120 7.52 -19.36 14.04
N ARG A 121 8.72 -18.94 14.47
CA ARG A 121 9.87 -18.72 13.58
C ARG A 121 10.44 -20.00 12.99
N ALA A 122 10.40 -21.11 13.74
CA ALA A 122 10.82 -22.42 13.27
C ALA A 122 9.82 -23.05 12.27
N HIS A 123 8.59 -22.53 12.21
CA HIS A 123 7.55 -23.08 11.35
C HIS A 123 7.86 -22.84 9.86
N PRO A 124 7.72 -23.85 8.97
CA PRO A 124 8.05 -23.73 7.54
C PRO A 124 7.25 -22.65 6.80
N SER A 125 6.03 -22.38 7.28
CA SER A 125 5.14 -21.32 6.78
C SER A 125 5.49 -19.91 7.28
N PHE A 126 6.53 -19.71 8.09
CA PHE A 126 6.89 -18.40 8.61
C PHE A 126 7.51 -17.49 7.55
N GLY A 127 7.21 -16.19 7.65
CA GLY A 127 7.81 -15.11 6.87
C GLY A 127 6.96 -14.66 5.68
N PRO A 128 7.25 -13.46 5.15
CA PRO A 128 6.38 -12.78 4.19
C PRO A 128 6.61 -13.23 2.74
N TYR A 129 6.68 -14.55 2.53
CA TYR A 129 6.97 -15.18 1.23
C TYR A 129 5.70 -15.78 0.58
N GLY A 130 5.84 -16.38 -0.60
CA GLY A 130 4.73 -16.97 -1.35
C GLY A 130 3.73 -15.90 -1.80
N PHE A 131 2.43 -16.16 -1.62
CA PHE A 131 1.38 -15.20 -1.94
C PHE A 131 1.44 -13.91 -1.11
N MET A 132 2.08 -13.93 0.06
CA MET A 132 2.32 -12.71 0.83
C MET A 132 3.32 -11.78 0.13
N ALA A 133 4.23 -12.31 -0.69
CA ALA A 133 5.18 -11.50 -1.45
C ALA A 133 4.49 -10.68 -2.54
N SER A 134 3.43 -11.19 -3.18
CA SER A 134 2.65 -10.39 -4.14
C SER A 134 1.87 -9.27 -3.45
N LEU A 135 1.38 -9.49 -2.22
CA LEU A 135 0.82 -8.40 -1.40
C LEU A 135 1.87 -7.32 -1.11
N LEU A 136 3.08 -7.71 -0.70
CA LEU A 136 4.18 -6.76 -0.48
C LEU A 136 4.49 -5.92 -1.72
N VAL A 137 4.60 -6.56 -2.88
CA VAL A 137 4.82 -5.88 -4.15
C VAL A 137 3.64 -4.97 -4.48
N GLY A 138 2.40 -5.43 -4.27
CA GLY A 138 1.20 -4.62 -4.46
C GLY A 138 1.16 -3.37 -3.57
N LEU A 139 1.49 -3.50 -2.29
CA LEU A 139 1.60 -2.38 -1.36
C LEU A 139 2.65 -1.35 -1.83
N LEU A 140 3.79 -1.82 -2.32
CA LEU A 140 4.84 -0.95 -2.85
C LEU A 140 4.42 -0.28 -4.16
N LEU A 141 3.75 -1.00 -5.07
CA LEU A 141 3.28 -0.49 -6.35
C LEU A 141 2.11 0.49 -6.23
N ASN A 142 1.33 0.43 -5.13
CA ASN A 142 0.28 1.41 -4.89
C ASN A 142 0.82 2.85 -4.80
N VAL A 143 2.01 3.04 -4.22
CA VAL A 143 2.64 4.36 -4.07
C VAL A 143 2.89 5.06 -5.42
N PRO A 144 3.64 4.47 -6.37
CA PRO A 144 3.86 5.10 -7.67
C PRO A 144 2.58 5.19 -8.49
N MET A 145 1.71 4.16 -8.48
CA MET A 145 0.48 4.19 -9.27
C MET A 145 -0.45 5.33 -8.84
N ARG A 146 -0.68 5.49 -7.54
CA ARG A 146 -1.51 6.58 -6.99
C ARG A 146 -0.92 7.96 -7.28
N SER A 147 0.40 8.07 -7.22
CA SER A 147 1.09 9.33 -7.50
C SER A 147 1.06 9.70 -8.99
N VAL A 148 1.18 8.72 -9.88
CA VAL A 148 1.01 8.93 -11.33
C VAL A 148 -0.42 9.34 -11.64
N GLU A 149 -1.40 8.67 -11.05
CA GLU A 149 -2.81 9.02 -11.18
C GLU A 149 -3.08 10.47 -10.75
N PHE A 150 -2.50 10.92 -9.64
CA PHE A 150 -2.55 12.33 -9.23
C PHE A 150 -1.91 13.27 -10.26
N LEU A 151 -0.69 12.98 -10.71
CA LEU A 151 0.04 13.83 -11.64
C LEU A 151 -0.67 13.97 -12.99
N LEU A 152 -1.34 12.90 -13.45
CA LEU A 152 -2.08 12.89 -14.72
C LEU A 152 -3.47 13.53 -14.57
N ALA A 153 -4.21 13.18 -13.52
CA ALA A 153 -5.61 13.60 -13.37
C ALA A 153 -5.77 15.02 -12.83
N VAL A 154 -4.85 15.49 -11.97
CA VAL A 154 -5.00 16.76 -11.28
C VAL A 154 -4.16 17.84 -11.99
N PRO A 155 -4.79 18.91 -12.52
CA PRO A 155 -4.06 20.02 -13.13
C PRO A 155 -3.15 20.71 -12.11
N ALA A 156 -2.04 21.27 -12.58
CA ALA A 156 -1.25 22.17 -11.75
C ALA A 156 -2.01 23.48 -11.56
N VAL A 157 -2.23 23.89 -10.31
CA VAL A 157 -3.11 25.00 -9.95
C VAL A 157 -2.29 26.17 -9.41
N ASN A 158 -2.57 27.38 -9.89
CA ASN A 158 -1.96 28.62 -9.40
C ASN A 158 -2.92 29.37 -8.44
N GLN A 159 -2.50 30.54 -7.94
CA GLN A 159 -3.31 31.33 -7.00
C GLN A 159 -4.55 32.01 -7.64
N GLU A 160 -4.59 32.12 -8.97
CA GLU A 160 -5.69 32.73 -9.72
C GLU A 160 -6.74 31.70 -10.16
N ALA A 161 -6.51 30.43 -9.85
CA ALA A 161 -7.39 29.36 -10.26
C ALA A 161 -8.74 29.40 -9.51
N PRO A 162 -9.81 28.91 -10.15
CA PRO A 162 -11.12 28.85 -9.51
C PRO A 162 -11.09 27.96 -8.27
N VAL A 163 -11.96 28.28 -7.30
CA VAL A 163 -12.02 27.61 -6.00
C VAL A 163 -12.14 26.09 -6.14
N TRP A 164 -12.97 25.60 -7.06
CA TRP A 164 -13.11 24.16 -7.30
C TRP A 164 -11.79 23.49 -7.70
N ALA A 165 -10.93 24.14 -8.49
CA ALA A 165 -9.66 23.57 -8.94
C ALA A 165 -8.68 23.48 -7.78
N THR A 166 -8.59 24.54 -6.97
CA THR A 166 -7.75 24.54 -5.75
C THR A 166 -8.20 23.47 -4.76
N THR A 167 -9.52 23.29 -4.57
CA THR A 167 -10.10 22.26 -3.72
C THR A 167 -9.76 20.85 -4.21
N ILE A 168 -9.96 20.55 -5.51
CA ILE A 168 -9.59 19.25 -6.09
C ILE A 168 -8.10 18.99 -5.86
N PHE A 169 -7.25 19.96 -6.17
CA PHE A 169 -5.80 19.80 -6.01
C PHE A 169 -5.41 19.50 -4.57
N GLN A 170 -5.88 20.29 -3.60
CA GLN A 170 -5.54 20.11 -2.19
C GLN A 170 -6.06 18.77 -1.64
N MET A 171 -7.30 18.41 -1.95
CA MET A 171 -7.92 17.19 -1.45
C MET A 171 -7.27 15.94 -2.04
N MET A 172 -6.97 15.93 -3.34
CA MET A 172 -6.26 14.83 -3.99
C MET A 172 -4.79 14.74 -3.56
N ALA A 173 -4.11 15.89 -3.38
CA ALA A 173 -2.74 15.92 -2.87
C ALA A 173 -2.67 15.35 -1.44
N PHE A 174 -3.65 15.71 -0.60
CA PHE A 174 -3.77 15.19 0.75
C PHE A 174 -4.03 13.68 0.77
N ASP A 175 -4.91 13.17 -0.10
CA ASP A 175 -5.12 11.71 -0.24
C ASP A 175 -3.84 10.98 -0.60
N VAL A 176 -3.15 11.42 -1.66
CA VAL A 176 -1.92 10.79 -2.14
C VAL A 176 -0.84 10.85 -1.05
N LEU A 177 -0.71 11.98 -0.36
CA LEU A 177 0.22 12.17 0.75
C LEU A 177 -0.02 11.14 1.87
N VAL A 178 -1.25 11.10 2.40
CA VAL A 178 -1.63 10.24 3.51
C VAL A 178 -1.51 8.78 3.11
N MET A 179 -1.99 8.41 1.92
CA MET A 179 -2.04 7.01 1.51
C MET A 179 -0.68 6.48 1.09
N ASN A 180 0.19 7.28 0.46
CA ASN A 180 1.57 6.88 0.22
C ASN A 180 2.33 6.62 1.53
N PHE A 181 2.10 7.46 2.54
CA PHE A 181 2.67 7.26 3.88
C PHE A 181 2.16 5.96 4.52
N LEU A 182 0.83 5.75 4.56
CA LEU A 182 0.22 4.58 5.20
C LEU A 182 0.60 3.27 4.49
N TYR A 183 0.63 3.25 3.15
CA TYR A 183 1.02 2.06 2.40
C TYR A 183 2.51 1.73 2.58
N ALA A 184 3.39 2.72 2.62
CA ALA A 184 4.81 2.50 2.93
C ALA A 184 5.01 1.95 4.35
N ALA A 185 4.27 2.47 5.34
CA ALA A 185 4.29 1.94 6.70
C ALA A 185 3.77 0.49 6.75
N CYS A 186 2.66 0.19 6.07
CA CYS A 186 2.12 -1.18 5.95
C CYS A 186 3.14 -2.13 5.30
N PHE A 187 3.82 -1.68 4.24
CA PHE A 187 4.86 -2.45 3.56
C PHE A 187 5.99 -2.82 4.53
N VAL A 188 6.50 -1.87 5.31
CA VAL A 188 7.54 -2.15 6.32
C VAL A 188 7.05 -3.13 7.39
N MET A 189 5.83 -2.93 7.90
CA MET A 189 5.25 -3.82 8.90
C MET A 189 5.09 -5.24 8.37
N ALA A 190 4.66 -5.40 7.12
CA ALA A 190 4.59 -6.69 6.45
C ALA A 190 5.98 -7.31 6.29
N LEU A 191 6.95 -6.53 5.80
CA LEU A 191 8.32 -6.98 5.55
C LEU A 191 9.02 -7.44 6.82
N ARG A 192 8.76 -6.78 7.94
CA ARG A 192 9.29 -7.13 9.27
C ARG A 192 8.44 -8.13 10.06
N SER A 193 7.45 -8.75 9.41
CA SER A 193 6.57 -9.75 10.04
C SER A 193 5.85 -9.24 11.30
N MET A 194 5.45 -7.97 11.33
CA MET A 194 4.88 -7.35 12.53
C MET A 194 3.43 -7.73 12.77
N PRO A 195 3.05 -8.19 13.98
CA PRO A 195 1.70 -8.66 14.26
C PRO A 195 0.57 -7.66 13.97
N LEU A 196 0.87 -6.37 14.03
CA LEU A 196 -0.08 -5.29 13.74
C LEU A 196 -0.35 -5.07 12.25
N PHE A 197 0.45 -5.66 11.35
CA PHE A 197 0.35 -5.42 9.90
C PHE A 197 -1.08 -5.62 9.35
N PRO A 198 -1.78 -6.76 9.58
CA PRO A 198 -3.10 -6.95 8.99
C PRO A 198 -4.13 -5.92 9.46
N ARG A 199 -3.96 -5.39 10.68
CA ARG A 199 -4.85 -4.34 11.23
C ARG A 199 -4.54 -2.99 10.62
N MET A 200 -3.26 -2.66 10.47
CA MET A 200 -2.82 -1.43 9.84
C MET A 200 -3.27 -1.38 8.38
N LEU A 201 -3.21 -2.51 7.67
CA LEU A 201 -3.69 -2.59 6.28
C LEU A 201 -5.22 -2.38 6.20
N LEU A 202 -5.98 -2.98 7.11
CA LEU A 202 -7.43 -2.74 7.19
C LEU A 202 -7.74 -1.26 7.49
N PHE A 203 -6.98 -0.65 8.40
CA PHE A 203 -7.07 0.78 8.69
C PHE A 203 -6.75 1.63 7.46
N ALA A 204 -5.70 1.29 6.71
CA ALA A 204 -5.35 1.99 5.48
C ALA A 204 -6.48 1.92 4.45
N TRP A 205 -7.08 0.74 4.22
CA TRP A 205 -8.23 0.62 3.32
C TRP A 205 -9.45 1.44 3.80
N ALA A 206 -9.74 1.43 5.10
CA ALA A 206 -10.83 2.22 5.66
C ALA A 206 -10.59 3.74 5.48
N MET A 207 -9.36 4.19 5.72
CA MET A 207 -8.94 5.57 5.47
C MET A 207 -9.03 5.94 3.99
N ASP A 208 -8.65 5.04 3.10
CA ASP A 208 -8.75 5.25 1.65
C ASP A 208 -10.20 5.51 1.24
N LEU A 209 -11.14 4.62 1.63
CA LEU A 209 -12.56 4.79 1.36
C LEU A 209 -13.13 6.08 1.97
N LEU A 210 -12.74 6.40 3.21
CA LEU A 210 -13.14 7.63 3.88
C LEU A 210 -12.67 8.86 3.12
N LEU A 211 -11.40 8.87 2.67
CA LEU A 211 -10.84 9.98 1.90
C LEU A 211 -11.56 10.14 0.56
N GLN A 212 -11.89 9.05 -0.15
CA GLN A 212 -12.66 9.16 -1.40
C GLN A 212 -14.02 9.83 -1.17
N VAL A 213 -14.74 9.48 -0.10
CA VAL A 213 -16.03 10.11 0.26
C VAL A 213 -15.85 11.58 0.64
N VAL A 214 -14.83 11.89 1.43
CA VAL A 214 -14.53 13.25 1.86
C VAL A 214 -14.15 14.14 0.68
N ILE A 215 -13.37 13.65 -0.29
CA ILE A 215 -13.03 14.37 -1.52
C ILE A 215 -14.30 14.64 -2.32
N ALA A 216 -15.13 13.62 -2.55
CA ALA A 216 -16.39 13.76 -3.29
C ALA A 216 -17.29 14.84 -2.67
N TYR A 217 -17.48 14.80 -1.35
CA TYR A 217 -18.30 15.77 -0.63
C TYR A 217 -17.72 17.19 -0.72
N ARG A 218 -16.41 17.35 -0.51
CA ARG A 218 -15.76 18.67 -0.55
C ARG A 218 -15.76 19.29 -1.93
N VAL A 219 -15.55 18.50 -2.99
CA VAL A 219 -15.55 19.01 -4.36
C VAL A 219 -16.97 19.32 -4.83
N ALA A 220 -17.96 18.50 -4.48
CA ALA A 220 -19.37 18.78 -4.80
C ALA A 220 -19.88 20.08 -4.14
N ALA A 221 -19.30 20.47 -3.01
CA ALA A 221 -19.61 21.72 -2.32
C ALA A 221 -18.88 22.96 -2.91
N ALA A 222 -17.97 22.78 -3.86
CA ALA A 222 -17.25 23.90 -4.46
C ALA A 222 -18.16 24.69 -5.42
N PRO A 223 -18.14 26.04 -5.37
CA PRO A 223 -18.95 26.85 -6.27
C PRO A 223 -18.47 26.72 -7.71
N ASP A 224 -19.42 26.84 -8.64
CA ASP A 224 -19.20 26.91 -10.10
C ASP A 224 -18.38 25.73 -10.67
N LEU A 225 -18.53 24.53 -10.10
CA LEU A 225 -17.89 23.32 -10.62
C LEU A 225 -18.47 22.95 -11.99
N PRO A 226 -17.67 22.94 -13.07
CA PRO A 226 -18.17 22.56 -14.40
C PRO A 226 -18.62 21.10 -14.44
N ALA A 227 -19.79 20.83 -15.03
CA ALA A 227 -20.35 19.48 -15.12
C ALA A 227 -19.40 18.43 -15.73
N PRO A 228 -18.61 18.72 -16.78
CA PRO A 228 -17.65 17.75 -17.32
C PRO A 228 -16.57 17.36 -16.30
N ILE A 229 -16.10 18.31 -15.48
CA ILE A 229 -15.09 18.07 -14.46
C ILE A 229 -15.66 17.27 -13.31
N ALA A 230 -16.89 17.58 -12.90
CA ALA A 230 -17.62 16.80 -11.90
C ALA A 230 -17.77 15.33 -12.34
N HIS A 231 -18.10 15.10 -13.61
CA HIS A 231 -18.24 13.75 -14.17
C HIS A 231 -16.90 13.00 -14.16
N SER A 232 -15.82 13.57 -14.71
CA SER A 232 -14.50 12.94 -14.73
C SER A 232 -13.95 12.65 -13.33
N LEU A 233 -14.20 13.54 -12.37
CA LEU A 233 -13.83 13.30 -10.97
C LEU A 233 -14.65 12.15 -10.38
N GLY A 234 -15.94 12.07 -10.69
CA GLY A 234 -16.80 10.95 -10.29
C GLY A 234 -16.27 9.60 -10.76
N GLU A 235 -15.84 9.52 -12.03
CA GLU A 235 -15.22 8.30 -12.59
C GLU A 235 -13.90 7.96 -11.89
N LEU A 236 -13.04 8.96 -11.63
CA LEU A 236 -11.77 8.78 -10.94
C LEU A 236 -11.96 8.24 -9.51
N LEU A 237 -12.82 8.90 -8.72
CA LEU A 237 -13.10 8.49 -7.34
C LEU A 237 -13.81 7.14 -7.29
N GLY A 238 -14.77 6.90 -8.18
CA GLY A 238 -15.45 5.61 -8.33
C GLY A 238 -14.46 4.49 -8.65
N GLY A 239 -13.53 4.73 -9.59
CA GLY A 239 -12.45 3.81 -9.92
C GLY A 239 -11.56 3.51 -8.71
N ASN A 240 -11.21 4.50 -7.91
CA ASN A 240 -10.42 4.32 -6.69
C ASN A 240 -11.15 3.49 -5.63
N VAL A 241 -12.44 3.77 -5.40
CA VAL A 241 -13.27 2.95 -4.50
C VAL A 241 -13.30 1.50 -4.98
N THR A 242 -13.54 1.26 -6.28
CA THR A 242 -13.55 -0.09 -6.85
C THR A 242 -12.21 -0.80 -6.67
N LYS A 243 -11.07 -0.13 -6.92
CA LYS A 243 -9.72 -0.70 -6.70
C LYS A 243 -9.55 -1.16 -5.25
N VAL A 244 -9.96 -0.34 -4.29
CA VAL A 244 -9.86 -0.67 -2.85
C VAL A 244 -10.76 -1.85 -2.49
N LEU A 245 -12.02 -1.86 -2.94
CA LEU A 245 -12.96 -2.94 -2.65
C LEU A 245 -12.51 -4.27 -3.25
N VAL A 246 -11.99 -4.26 -4.49
CA VAL A 246 -11.40 -5.46 -5.11
C VAL A 246 -10.18 -5.94 -4.32
N SER A 247 -9.32 -5.03 -3.89
CA SER A 247 -8.17 -5.35 -3.03
C SER A 247 -8.63 -5.98 -1.71
N MET A 248 -9.61 -5.40 -1.02
CA MET A 248 -10.19 -5.95 0.21
C MET A 248 -10.79 -7.34 -0.02
N LEU A 249 -11.55 -7.54 -1.10
CA LEU A 249 -12.19 -8.81 -1.43
C LEU A 249 -11.15 -9.92 -1.64
N VAL A 250 -10.04 -9.63 -2.30
CA VAL A 250 -8.96 -10.59 -2.55
C VAL A 250 -8.16 -10.86 -1.27
N TRP A 251 -7.81 -9.82 -0.53
CA TRP A 251 -6.83 -9.93 0.55
C TRP A 251 -7.42 -10.24 1.92
N ILE A 252 -8.64 -9.82 2.25
CA ILE A 252 -9.26 -10.12 3.55
C ILE A 252 -9.37 -11.62 3.80
N PRO A 253 -9.93 -12.45 2.88
CA PRO A 253 -9.98 -13.89 3.07
C PRO A 253 -8.59 -14.49 3.29
N TYR A 254 -7.60 -14.06 2.49
CA TYR A 254 -6.23 -14.50 2.65
C TYR A 254 -5.64 -14.11 4.02
N LEU A 255 -5.83 -12.88 4.47
CA LEU A 255 -5.33 -12.38 5.74
C LEU A 255 -6.00 -13.03 6.95
N LEU A 256 -7.24 -13.51 6.81
CA LEU A 256 -7.97 -14.19 7.88
C LEU A 256 -7.60 -15.68 7.96
N LEU A 257 -7.61 -16.37 6.81
CA LEU A 257 -7.58 -17.83 6.74
C LEU A 257 -6.20 -18.42 6.46
N SER A 258 -5.27 -17.67 5.86
CA SER A 258 -3.97 -18.22 5.47
C SER A 258 -3.15 -18.65 6.69
N GLU A 259 -2.73 -19.91 6.69
CA GLU A 259 -1.80 -20.46 7.68
C GLU A 259 -0.52 -19.62 7.78
N ARG A 260 0.07 -19.23 6.63
CA ARG A 260 1.26 -18.37 6.59
C ARG A 260 1.05 -17.05 7.31
N VAL A 261 -0.10 -16.40 7.11
CA VAL A 261 -0.42 -15.13 7.78
C VAL A 261 -0.63 -15.36 9.28
N ASN A 262 -1.34 -16.42 9.66
CA ASN A 262 -1.59 -16.78 11.06
C ASN A 262 -0.30 -17.14 11.81
N VAL A 263 0.60 -17.91 11.20
CA VAL A 263 1.91 -18.24 11.77
C VAL A 263 2.79 -17.00 11.87
N THR A 264 2.89 -16.22 10.79
CA THR A 264 3.83 -15.08 10.69
C THR A 264 3.41 -13.90 11.57
N TYR A 265 2.14 -13.50 11.52
CA TYR A 265 1.66 -12.27 12.14
C TYR A 265 0.83 -12.51 13.41
N ARG A 266 0.35 -13.74 13.66
CA ARG A 266 -0.48 -14.05 14.84
C ARG A 266 0.13 -15.11 15.75
N SER A 267 1.25 -15.73 15.34
CA SER A 267 1.90 -16.85 16.02
C SER A 267 0.92 -17.98 16.36
N ARG A 268 0.18 -18.44 15.36
CA ARG A 268 -0.81 -19.53 15.48
C ARG A 268 -0.67 -20.54 14.35
N ALA A 269 -0.93 -21.80 14.65
CA ALA A 269 -1.01 -22.90 13.68
C ALA A 269 -2.35 -23.65 13.85
N PRO A 270 -2.80 -24.41 12.84
CA PRO A 270 -3.95 -25.29 12.98
C PRO A 270 -3.75 -26.24 14.18
N ALA A 271 -4.81 -26.48 14.94
CA ALA A 271 -4.82 -27.52 15.95
C ALA A 271 -4.99 -28.87 15.25
N ASP A 272 -4.14 -29.84 15.64
CA ASP A 272 -4.20 -31.22 15.18
C ASP A 272 -5.46 -31.93 15.70
#